data_AF-A0A5P1ES70-F1
#
_entry.id   AF-A0A5P1ES70-F1
#
_cell.length_a   1.000
_cell.length_b   1.000
_cell.length_c   1.000
_cell.angle_alpha   90.00
_cell.angle_beta   90.00
_cell.angle_gamma   90.00
#
_symmetry.space_group_name_H-M   'P 1'
#
loop_
_entity.id
_entity.type
_entity.pdbx_description
1 polymer ?
#
loop_
_entity_poly.entity_id
_entity_poly.type
_entity_poly.pdbx_seq_one_letter_code
_entity_poly.pdbx_strand_id
1 'polypeptide(L)'
;MAVDKSFVVPSEKTPRHSIWLSKINLKCNGDYVVAVYVYRPNAELNIFSIADALRVALSKALVHFYHLAGRPELNRDGRCELRCTGDGVLFVVVRYDGRVDEFGDFRPSPEMRRLLVPSVESAEPPAVSWL
;
A
#
# COMPACT_ATOMS: atom_id res chain seq x y z
N MET A 1 15.07 -6.58 -9.88
CA MET A 1 13.85 -6.43 -10.71
C MET A 1 12.65 -6.99 -9.96
N ALA A 2 11.42 -6.54 -10.23
CA ALA A 2 10.22 -7.15 -9.64
C ALA A 2 10.08 -8.59 -10.12
N VAL A 3 9.83 -9.52 -9.19
CA VAL A 3 9.69 -10.95 -9.47
C VAL A 3 8.24 -11.42 -9.35
N ASP A 4 7.39 -10.67 -8.65
CA ASP A 4 5.95 -10.87 -8.64
C ASP A 4 5.20 -9.55 -8.36
N LYS A 5 4.00 -9.40 -8.94
CA LYS A 5 3.12 -8.25 -8.73
C LYS A 5 1.67 -8.73 -8.81
N SER A 6 0.92 -8.56 -7.74
CA SER A 6 -0.48 -9.02 -7.64
C SER A 6 -1.30 -8.10 -6.75
N PHE A 7 -2.63 -8.18 -6.88
CA PHE A 7 -3.54 -7.57 -5.90
C PHE A 7 -3.90 -8.59 -4.83
N VAL A 8 -3.79 -8.19 -3.56
CA VAL A 8 -4.26 -8.98 -2.42
C VAL A 8 -5.62 -8.44 -2.00
N VAL A 9 -6.65 -9.26 -2.16
CA VAL A 9 -8.04 -8.96 -1.79
C VAL A 9 -8.35 -9.47 -0.37
N PRO A 10 -9.38 -8.94 0.29
CA PRO A 10 -9.85 -9.50 1.56
C PRO A 10 -10.18 -11.00 1.44
N SER A 11 -9.85 -11.80 2.45
CA SER A 11 -10.09 -13.25 2.42
C SER A 11 -11.57 -13.63 2.52
N GLU A 12 -12.41 -12.69 2.94
CA GLU A 12 -13.85 -12.85 3.12
C GLU A 12 -14.58 -11.65 2.51
N LYS A 13 -15.89 -11.81 2.30
CA LYS A 13 -16.72 -10.72 1.78
C LYS A 13 -16.78 -9.59 2.81
N THR A 14 -16.44 -8.39 2.38
CA THR A 14 -16.48 -7.18 3.20
C THR A 14 -17.66 -6.27 2.83
N PRO A 15 -18.09 -5.36 3.72
CA PRO A 15 -19.13 -4.38 3.42
C PRO A 15 -18.76 -3.52 2.20
N ARG A 16 -19.71 -3.39 1.26
CA ARG A 16 -19.56 -2.53 0.08
C ARG A 16 -20.39 -1.26 0.24
N HIS A 17 -19.70 -0.14 0.40
CA HIS A 17 -20.31 1.18 0.64
C HIS A 17 -19.27 2.30 0.44
N SER A 18 -19.70 3.55 0.53
CA SER A 18 -18.80 4.72 0.51
C SER A 18 -18.63 5.28 1.91
N ILE A 19 -17.38 5.55 2.28
CA ILE A 19 -17.03 6.24 3.53
C ILE A 19 -16.71 7.68 3.21
N TRP A 20 -17.39 8.59 3.90
CA TRP A 20 -17.18 10.02 3.77
C TRP A 20 -15.90 10.42 4.50
N LEU A 21 -15.00 11.11 3.79
CA LEU A 21 -13.80 11.65 4.40
C LEU A 21 -14.13 12.95 5.14
N SER A 22 -13.76 13.01 6.42
CA SER A 22 -13.86 14.24 7.20
C SER A 22 -12.91 15.30 6.64
N LYS A 23 -13.19 16.58 6.95
CA LYS A 23 -12.34 17.71 6.51
C LYS A 23 -10.87 17.57 6.94
N ILE A 24 -10.57 16.87 8.04
CA ILE A 24 -9.19 16.63 8.46
C ILE A 24 -8.49 15.64 7.53
N ASN A 25 -9.17 14.57 7.11
CA ASN A 25 -8.64 13.59 6.16
C ASN A 25 -8.44 14.20 4.75
N LEU A 26 -9.27 15.16 4.36
CA LEU A 26 -9.11 15.88 3.08
C LEU A 26 -7.95 16.88 3.09
N LYS A 27 -7.55 17.40 4.26
CA LYS A 27 -6.47 18.38 4.42
C LYS A 27 -5.11 17.76 4.67
N CYS A 28 -5.07 16.53 5.21
CA CYS A 28 -3.86 15.73 5.22
C CYS A 28 -3.54 15.40 3.77
N ASN A 29 -2.62 16.15 3.15
CA ASN A 29 -2.16 15.96 1.78
C ASN A 29 -2.11 14.47 1.41
N GLY A 30 -2.63 14.12 0.24
CA GLY A 30 -2.79 12.75 -0.28
C GLY A 30 -1.48 12.00 -0.56
N ASP A 31 -0.40 12.34 0.15
CA ASP A 31 0.85 11.62 0.11
C ASP A 31 0.73 10.32 0.90
N TYR A 32 1.25 9.24 0.31
CA TYR A 32 1.35 7.96 0.99
C TYR A 32 2.27 8.09 2.22
N VAL A 33 1.79 7.64 3.38
CA VAL A 33 2.66 7.41 4.53
C VAL A 33 3.57 6.25 4.18
N VAL A 34 4.86 6.53 4.05
CA VAL A 34 5.88 5.53 3.74
C VAL A 34 6.47 5.02 5.04
N ALA A 35 6.40 3.70 5.25
CA ALA A 35 7.14 3.01 6.29
C ALA A 35 7.96 1.88 5.68
N VAL A 36 9.23 1.78 6.08
CA VAL A 36 10.14 0.71 5.64
C VAL A 36 10.54 -0.09 6.87
N TYR A 37 10.31 -1.40 6.82
CA TYR A 37 10.70 -2.33 7.88
C TYR A 37 11.76 -3.28 7.34
N VAL A 38 12.85 -3.43 8.08
CA VAL A 38 13.98 -4.28 7.69
C VAL A 38 14.16 -5.37 8.73
N TYR A 39 14.19 -6.61 8.25
CA TYR A 39 14.35 -7.82 9.06
C TYR A 39 15.67 -8.47 8.70
N ARG A 40 16.41 -8.93 9.71
CA ARG A 40 17.65 -9.70 9.48
C ARG A 40 17.31 -11.08 8.89
N PRO A 41 18.17 -11.61 8.00
CA PRO A 41 17.94 -12.91 7.41
C PRO A 41 17.88 -14.02 8.47
N ASN A 42 16.92 -14.91 8.32
CA ASN A 42 16.84 -16.16 9.06
C ASN A 42 17.01 -17.32 8.07
N ALA A 43 18.02 -18.16 8.29
CA ALA A 43 18.39 -19.25 7.40
C ALA A 43 17.29 -20.31 7.22
N GLU A 44 16.32 -20.36 8.13
CA GLU A 44 15.19 -21.30 8.08
C GLU A 44 14.04 -20.82 7.18
N LEU A 45 14.07 -19.55 6.74
CA LEU A 45 12.97 -18.95 5.98
C LEU A 45 13.30 -18.79 4.50
N ASN A 46 12.44 -19.33 3.64
CA ASN A 46 12.48 -19.13 2.19
C ASN A 46 11.65 -17.88 1.79
N ILE A 47 12.20 -17.02 0.93
CA ILE A 47 11.55 -15.78 0.44
C ILE A 47 10.17 -16.05 -0.15
N PHE A 48 10.00 -17.11 -0.95
CA PHE A 48 8.69 -17.41 -1.54
C PHE A 48 7.67 -17.77 -0.46
N SER A 49 8.07 -18.56 0.52
CA SER A 49 7.24 -18.90 1.69
C SER A 49 6.90 -17.68 2.54
N ILE A 50 7.83 -16.72 2.69
CA ILE A 50 7.57 -15.45 3.38
C ILE A 50 6.55 -14.61 2.61
N ALA A 51 6.72 -14.46 1.30
CA ALA A 51 5.81 -13.68 0.47
C ALA A 51 4.39 -14.26 0.52
N ASP A 52 4.24 -15.58 0.44
CA ASP A 52 2.94 -16.25 0.55
C ASP A 52 2.33 -16.06 1.94
N ALA A 53 3.12 -16.22 3.01
CA ALA A 53 2.65 -15.97 4.37
C ALA A 53 2.17 -14.53 4.56
N LEU A 54 2.91 -13.53 4.02
CA LEU A 54 2.54 -12.13 4.06
C LEU A 54 1.27 -11.84 3.26
N ARG A 55 1.11 -12.43 2.06
CA ARG A 55 -0.12 -12.30 1.26
C ARG A 55 -1.33 -12.84 2.01
N VAL A 56 -1.22 -14.02 2.61
CA VAL A 56 -2.30 -14.64 3.39
C VAL A 56 -2.64 -13.79 4.62
N ALA A 57 -1.62 -13.33 5.36
CA ALA A 57 -1.82 -12.48 6.53
C ALA A 57 -2.49 -11.15 6.16
N LEU A 58 -2.04 -10.51 5.08
CA LEU A 58 -2.61 -9.28 4.56
C LEU A 58 -4.07 -9.47 4.13
N SER A 59 -4.36 -10.55 3.39
CA SER A 59 -5.73 -10.88 2.97
C SER A 59 -6.70 -11.01 4.16
N LYS A 60 -6.26 -11.65 5.25
CA LYS A 60 -7.04 -11.75 6.50
C LYS A 60 -7.17 -10.41 7.21
N ALA A 61 -6.10 -9.63 7.30
CA ALA A 61 -6.14 -8.30 7.91
C ALA A 61 -7.11 -7.36 7.18
N LEU A 62 -7.16 -7.44 5.84
CA LEU A 62 -8.07 -6.65 5.01
C LEU A 62 -9.55 -6.94 5.25
N VAL A 63 -9.92 -8.05 5.91
CA VAL A 63 -11.32 -8.24 6.37
C VAL A 63 -11.69 -7.20 7.41
N HIS A 64 -10.79 -6.95 8.38
CA HIS A 64 -11.00 -5.96 9.44
C HIS A 64 -10.70 -4.53 8.98
N PHE A 65 -9.73 -4.36 8.07
CA PHE A 65 -9.32 -3.08 7.51
C PHE A 65 -9.80 -2.90 6.06
N TYR A 66 -11.03 -3.32 5.79
CA TYR A 66 -11.59 -3.42 4.44
C TYR A 66 -11.60 -2.12 3.62
N HIS A 67 -11.61 -0.98 4.30
CA HIS A 67 -11.53 0.34 3.66
C HIS A 67 -10.22 0.52 2.88
N LEU A 68 -9.11 -0.10 3.31
CA LEU A 68 -7.83 -0.07 2.60
C LEU A 68 -7.88 -0.82 1.25
N ALA A 69 -8.80 -1.77 1.10
CA ALA A 69 -9.06 -2.49 -0.15
C ALA A 69 -10.04 -1.74 -1.08
N GLY A 70 -10.39 -0.49 -0.77
CA GLY A 70 -11.26 0.37 -1.56
C GLY A 70 -10.50 1.27 -2.55
N ARG A 71 -11.21 2.23 -3.13
CA ARG A 71 -10.65 3.25 -4.04
C ARG A 71 -11.16 4.64 -3.68
N PRO A 72 -10.30 5.66 -3.66
CA PRO A 72 -10.75 7.05 -3.55
C PRO A 72 -11.50 7.45 -4.82
N GLU A 73 -12.57 8.24 -4.67
CA GLU A 73 -13.40 8.73 -5.77
C GLU A 73 -14.02 10.08 -5.42
N LEU A 74 -14.30 10.93 -6.43
CA LEU A 74 -15.17 12.09 -6.24
C LEU A 74 -16.62 11.70 -6.43
N ASN A 75 -17.46 12.10 -5.48
CA ASN A 75 -18.90 12.02 -5.65
C ASN A 75 -19.41 13.13 -6.59
N ARG A 76 -20.72 13.13 -6.87
CA ARG A 76 -21.37 14.10 -7.77
C ARG A 76 -21.24 15.56 -7.32
N ASP A 77 -21.03 15.79 -6.03
CA ASP A 77 -20.85 17.12 -5.43
C ASP A 77 -19.36 17.55 -5.39
N GLY A 78 -18.47 16.78 -6.03
CA GLY A 78 -17.03 17.05 -6.07
C GLY A 78 -16.32 16.76 -4.73
N ARG A 79 -16.94 16.01 -3.81
CA ARG A 79 -16.30 15.63 -2.54
C ARG A 79 -15.62 14.28 -2.68
N CYS A 80 -14.41 14.17 -2.12
CA CYS A 80 -13.67 12.92 -2.08
C CYS A 80 -14.26 11.96 -1.03
N GLU A 81 -14.54 10.74 -1.46
CA GLU A 81 -15.04 9.61 -0.68
C GLU A 81 -14.13 8.40 -0.91
N LEU A 82 -14.18 7.44 0.02
CA LEU A 82 -13.53 6.15 -0.14
C LEU A 82 -14.60 5.09 -0.46
N ARG A 83 -14.63 4.63 -1.71
CA ARG A 83 -15.51 3.54 -2.13
C ARG A 83 -14.89 2.20 -1.71
N CYS A 84 -15.51 1.52 -0.75
CA CYS A 84 -15.11 0.21 -0.28
C CYS A 84 -15.58 -0.87 -1.26
N THR A 85 -14.80 -1.14 -2.32
CA THR A 85 -15.13 -2.12 -3.37
C THR A 85 -14.70 -3.54 -3.02
N GLY A 86 -13.60 -3.65 -2.26
CA GLY A 86 -12.93 -4.91 -1.96
C GLY A 86 -11.94 -5.34 -3.05
N ASP A 87 -11.56 -4.45 -3.96
CA ASP A 87 -10.63 -4.71 -5.07
C ASP A 87 -9.19 -5.00 -4.61
N GLY A 88 -8.93 -4.84 -3.31
CA GLY A 88 -7.66 -5.20 -2.70
C GLY A 88 -6.58 -4.14 -2.84
N VAL A 89 -5.38 -4.49 -2.41
CA VAL A 89 -4.18 -3.64 -2.39
C VAL A 89 -3.08 -4.24 -3.24
N LEU A 90 -2.25 -3.39 -3.83
CA LEU A 90 -1.10 -3.84 -4.62
C LEU A 90 -0.03 -4.44 -3.71
N PHE A 91 0.40 -5.66 -4.02
CA PHE A 91 1.49 -6.37 -3.37
C PHE A 91 2.58 -6.66 -4.40
N VAL A 92 3.82 -6.24 -4.10
CA VAL A 92 4.96 -6.38 -5.03
C VAL A 92 6.08 -7.10 -4.31
N VAL A 93 6.64 -8.12 -4.96
CA VAL A 93 7.86 -8.80 -4.51
C VAL A 93 8.99 -8.42 -5.46
N VAL A 94 10.07 -7.91 -4.88
CA VAL A 94 11.27 -7.53 -5.62
C VAL A 94 12.45 -8.37 -5.14
N ARG A 95 13.32 -8.74 -6.09
CA ARG A 95 14.64 -9.30 -5.77
C ARG A 95 15.69 -8.23 -6.05
N TYR A 96 16.59 -8.06 -5.08
CA TYR A 96 17.75 -7.19 -5.16
C TYR A 96 19.00 -8.04 -5.01
N ASP A 97 19.94 -7.92 -5.94
CA ASP A 97 21.18 -8.70 -5.97
C ASP A 97 22.29 -7.96 -5.23
N GLY A 98 22.03 -7.60 -3.98
CA GLY A 98 22.96 -6.94 -3.06
C GLY A 98 22.62 -7.25 -1.61
N ARG A 99 23.42 -6.73 -0.67
CA ARG A 99 23.26 -6.99 0.77
C ARG A 99 22.38 -5.95 1.41
N VAL A 100 21.58 -6.36 2.40
CA VAL A 100 20.78 -5.43 3.21
C VAL A 100 21.64 -4.40 3.94
N ASP A 101 22.89 -4.75 4.25
CA ASP A 101 23.86 -3.87 4.91
C ASP A 101 24.29 -2.68 4.03
N GLU A 102 24.11 -2.75 2.70
CA GLU A 102 24.42 -1.66 1.77
C GLU A 102 23.51 -0.44 1.99
N PHE A 103 22.35 -0.63 2.61
CA PHE A 103 21.41 0.46 2.95
C PHE A 103 21.79 1.21 4.24
N GLY A 104 22.90 0.85 4.89
CA GLY A 104 23.45 1.57 6.04
C GLY A 104 22.61 1.41 7.31
N ASP A 105 22.34 2.52 8.01
CA ASP A 105 21.62 2.55 9.29
C ASP A 105 20.11 2.74 9.16
N PHE A 106 19.58 2.66 7.93
CA PHE A 106 18.17 2.78 7.59
C PHE A 106 17.50 4.09 8.02
N ARG A 107 18.28 5.16 8.23
CA ARG A 107 17.71 6.50 8.43
C ARG A 107 16.95 6.95 7.19
N PRO A 108 15.70 7.44 7.31
CA PRO A 108 14.95 7.93 6.16
C PRO A 108 15.75 8.94 5.34
N SER A 109 15.98 8.62 4.06
CA SER A 109 16.71 9.47 3.11
C SER A 109 16.00 9.50 1.76
N PRO A 110 16.19 10.56 0.95
CA PRO A 110 15.63 10.62 -0.41
C PRO A 110 16.09 9.44 -1.28
N GLU A 111 17.30 8.95 -1.09
CA GLU A 111 17.85 7.80 -1.79
C GLU A 111 17.15 6.50 -1.40
N MET A 112 17.01 6.22 -0.09
CA MET A 112 16.25 5.06 0.38
C MET A 112 14.79 5.10 -0.09
N ARG A 113 14.16 6.28 -0.10
CA ARG A 113 12.81 6.45 -0.64
C ARG A 113 12.75 6.05 -2.11
N ARG A 114 13.69 6.51 -2.94
CA ARG A 114 13.72 6.16 -4.37
C ARG A 114 13.96 4.68 -4.62
N LEU A 115 14.77 4.01 -3.79
CA LEU A 115 15.14 2.61 -3.99
C LEU A 115 14.10 1.62 -3.44
N LEU A 116 13.49 1.92 -2.29
CA LEU A 116 12.65 0.97 -1.55
C LEU A 116 11.16 1.24 -1.66
N VAL A 117 10.76 2.44 -2.09
CA VAL A 117 9.36 2.83 -2.18
C VAL A 117 8.93 2.79 -3.64
N PRO A 118 7.95 1.94 -4.00
CA PRO A 118 7.40 1.96 -5.35
C PRO A 118 6.91 3.35 -5.70
N SER A 119 7.31 3.85 -6.87
CA SER A 119 6.64 5.01 -7.45
C SER A 119 5.26 4.55 -7.89
N VAL A 120 4.23 4.98 -7.18
CA VAL A 120 2.86 4.91 -7.66
C VAL A 120 2.72 6.11 -8.59
N GLU A 121 2.53 5.87 -9.88
CA GLU A 121 1.94 6.90 -10.72
C GLU A 121 0.64 7.28 -10.02
N SER A 122 0.63 8.48 -9.44
CA SER A 122 -0.60 9.06 -8.93
C SER A 122 -1.60 8.91 -10.05
N ALA A 123 -2.65 8.11 -9.87
CA ALA A 123 -3.89 8.43 -10.54
C ALA A 123 -4.07 9.91 -10.22
N GLU A 124 -4.05 10.78 -11.23
CA GLU A 124 -4.24 12.21 -11.01
C GLU A 124 -5.36 12.33 -9.99
N PRO A 125 -5.16 13.01 -8.84
CA PRO A 125 -6.29 13.25 -7.97
C PRO A 125 -7.37 13.84 -8.88
N PRO A 126 -8.55 13.20 -8.99
CA PRO A 126 -9.60 13.70 -9.88
C PRO A 126 -9.72 15.17 -9.57
N ALA A 127 -9.46 16.01 -10.58
CA ALA A 127 -9.04 17.40 -10.41
C ALA A 127 -9.88 18.14 -9.36
N VAL A 128 -9.45 18.08 -8.11
CA VAL A 128 -9.89 18.99 -7.06
C VAL A 128 -8.89 20.12 -7.15
N SER A 129 -9.26 21.12 -7.94
CA SER A 129 -8.61 22.43 -7.91
C SER A 129 -8.50 22.83 -6.44
N TRP A 130 -7.29 22.81 -5.92
CA TRP A 130 -6.99 23.29 -4.58
C TRP A 130 -7.08 24.82 -4.62
N LEU A 131 -8.31 25.33 -4.51
CA LEU A 131 -8.69 26.73 -4.70
C LEU A 131 -8.50 27.27 -6.13
#